data_AF-A0A6G4ZWG1-F1
#
_entry.id   AF-A0A6G4ZWG1-F1
#
_cell.length_a   1.000
_cell.length_b   1.000
_cell.length_c   1.000
_cell.angle_alpha   90.00
_cell.angle_beta   90.00
_cell.angle_gamma   90.00
#
_symmetry.space_group_name_H-M   'P 1'
#
loop_
_entity.id
_entity.type
_entity.pdbx_description
1 polymer ?
#
loop_
_entity_poly.entity_id
_entity_poly.type
_entity_poly.pdbx_seq_one_letter_code
_entity_poly.pdbx_strand_id
1 'polypeptide(L)'
;GSCRLTVLGEPPPVHIAQTGPPPFYGALSSKTVWPTGCQRESQDISKMSSPTVSSSWASRCVVLALCTVMFVLLGAPGTEGHGRLLEPPARNSMWRISYDTPPNFEDSELFCGGIKVQWQDNGGRCGVCGDDYALPRPRRHETGNTYARNITVRRYAPGQLIDLVVDVETNHLGHFEFALCPRSSWEEAETEECFDMHPLTVVTGTGPNRKKSHFYTREPPTRYRLPTAANGLYMIQVRLPERLTCEYCVLRWHWRSANNWGDCGNGKMGLGCGPQETYRNCADVAIGNRIGLRGPLGANAVPKRFRATKPMKVHRI
;
A
#
# COMPACT_ATOMS: atom_id res chain seq x y z
N GLY A 1 -79.06 -18.34 -32.57
CA GLY A 1 -79.49 -19.70 -32.21
C GLY A 1 -78.44 -20.70 -32.66
N SER A 2 -78.17 -21.69 -31.80
CA SER A 2 -77.32 -22.89 -31.95
C SER A 2 -75.88 -22.83 -31.40
N CYS A 3 -75.61 -23.82 -30.52
CA CYS A 3 -74.42 -24.18 -29.72
C CYS A 3 -73.28 -24.80 -30.59
N ARG A 4 -72.06 -25.15 -30.14
CA ARG A 4 -71.56 -25.80 -28.89
C ARG A 4 -70.00 -25.93 -28.93
N LEU A 5 -69.33 -25.92 -27.75
CA LEU A 5 -68.00 -26.45 -27.27
C LEU A 5 -66.76 -26.60 -28.24
N THR A 6 -65.48 -26.37 -27.88
CA THR A 6 -64.62 -27.07 -26.87
C THR A 6 -63.18 -26.45 -26.77
N VAL A 7 -62.66 -26.22 -25.53
CA VAL A 7 -61.30 -26.42 -24.91
C VAL A 7 -59.96 -25.91 -25.54
N LEU A 8 -59.19 -25.06 -24.81
CA LEU A 8 -57.82 -25.26 -24.23
C LEU A 8 -57.09 -23.94 -23.87
N GLY A 9 -56.52 -23.86 -22.65
CA GLY A 9 -55.24 -23.16 -22.39
C GLY A 9 -55.20 -22.05 -21.32
N GLU A 10 -54.92 -22.40 -20.06
CA GLU A 10 -54.31 -21.50 -19.05
C GLU A 10 -53.27 -22.29 -18.23
N PRO A 11 -52.13 -21.67 -17.83
CA PRO A 11 -51.35 -22.12 -16.69
C PRO A 11 -51.38 -21.10 -15.53
N PRO A 12 -51.37 -21.59 -14.28
CA PRO A 12 -50.76 -20.88 -13.14
C PRO A 12 -49.83 -21.85 -12.34
N PRO A 13 -49.35 -21.52 -11.13
CA PRO A 13 -48.45 -20.42 -10.78
C PRO A 13 -47.24 -20.87 -9.91
N VAL A 14 -46.48 -19.87 -9.47
CA VAL A 14 -45.35 -19.83 -8.52
C VAL A 14 -45.55 -20.65 -7.22
N HIS A 15 -44.48 -21.28 -6.71
CA HIS A 15 -44.28 -21.49 -5.26
C HIS A 15 -42.80 -21.55 -4.83
N ILE A 16 -42.61 -21.06 -3.60
CA ILE A 16 -41.41 -20.90 -2.76
C ILE A 16 -40.94 -22.26 -2.19
N ALA A 17 -39.63 -22.48 -2.01
CA ALA A 17 -39.09 -23.29 -0.89
C ALA A 17 -37.56 -23.14 -0.68
N GLN A 18 -37.18 -22.99 0.58
CA GLN A 18 -35.85 -23.20 1.16
C GLN A 18 -35.53 -24.71 1.23
N THR A 19 -34.24 -25.11 1.26
CA THR A 19 -33.63 -26.10 2.21
C THR A 19 -32.25 -26.63 1.76
N GLY A 20 -31.27 -26.60 2.68
CA GLY A 20 -30.38 -27.72 3.08
C GLY A 20 -29.38 -28.39 2.10
N PRO A 21 -28.16 -28.78 2.56
CA PRO A 21 -27.16 -29.47 1.73
C PRO A 21 -27.32 -31.01 1.72
N PRO A 22 -26.87 -31.72 0.66
CA PRO A 22 -27.06 -33.16 0.54
C PRO A 22 -25.88 -34.01 1.08
N PRO A 23 -26.08 -35.34 1.27
CA PRO A 23 -25.19 -36.24 1.99
C PRO A 23 -24.33 -37.19 1.11
N PHE A 24 -23.43 -37.90 1.80
CA PHE A 24 -22.57 -39.02 1.38
C PHE A 24 -23.29 -40.28 0.83
N TYR A 25 -22.69 -40.98 -0.14
CA TYR A 25 -22.63 -42.46 -0.41
C TYR A 25 -21.55 -42.66 -1.52
N GLY A 26 -20.52 -43.52 -1.49
CA GLY A 26 -20.48 -45.01 -1.45
C GLY A 26 -21.08 -45.61 -2.73
N ALA A 27 -20.51 -46.49 -3.58
CA ALA A 27 -19.27 -47.27 -3.72
C ALA A 27 -19.29 -47.95 -5.13
N LEU A 28 -18.19 -48.58 -5.60
CA LEU A 28 -18.09 -49.78 -6.50
C LEU A 28 -16.61 -49.91 -6.96
N SER A 29 -15.80 -50.88 -6.49
CA SER A 29 -15.74 -52.33 -6.80
C SER A 29 -14.77 -52.69 -7.93
N SER A 30 -13.67 -53.38 -7.59
CA SER A 30 -13.19 -54.54 -8.36
C SER A 30 -12.45 -55.53 -7.46
N LYS A 31 -12.84 -56.80 -7.60
CA LYS A 31 -12.50 -58.00 -6.82
C LYS A 31 -11.02 -58.41 -6.95
N THR A 32 -10.51 -59.25 -6.02
CA THR A 32 -9.91 -60.58 -6.30
C THR A 32 -9.54 -61.34 -4.99
N VAL A 33 -10.23 -62.47 -4.79
CA VAL A 33 -9.86 -63.80 -4.21
C VAL A 33 -9.08 -63.94 -2.88
N TRP A 34 -9.67 -64.73 -1.96
CA TRP A 34 -9.08 -65.32 -0.76
C TRP A 34 -8.72 -66.81 -0.98
N PRO A 35 -7.79 -67.35 -0.18
CA PRO A 35 -8.15 -68.56 0.57
C PRO A 35 -7.76 -68.51 2.06
N THR A 36 -8.75 -68.83 2.89
CA THR A 36 -8.74 -69.68 4.11
C THR A 36 -7.51 -69.73 5.02
N GLY A 37 -7.75 -69.48 6.31
CA GLY A 37 -6.95 -70.06 7.40
C GLY A 37 -6.84 -69.16 8.63
N CYS A 38 -7.85 -69.19 9.51
CA CYS A 38 -7.75 -68.62 10.84
C CYS A 38 -7.40 -69.74 11.82
N GLN A 39 -6.17 -69.75 12.35
CA GLN A 39 -5.87 -70.41 13.62
C GLN A 39 -5.23 -69.40 14.57
N ARG A 40 -5.78 -69.44 15.78
CA ARG A 40 -5.50 -68.57 16.92
C ARG A 40 -4.33 -69.20 17.67
N GLU A 41 -3.18 -68.55 17.70
CA GLU A 41 -2.07 -68.97 18.56
C GLU A 41 -1.77 -67.90 19.60
N SER A 42 -1.74 -68.38 20.84
CA SER A 42 -1.49 -67.67 22.08
C SER A 42 -0.05 -67.17 22.20
N GLN A 43 0.07 -66.10 22.97
CA GLN A 43 1.27 -65.32 23.31
C GLN A 43 2.60 -66.06 23.43
N ASP A 44 3.66 -65.36 23.04
CA ASP A 44 4.91 -65.38 23.80
C ASP A 44 5.48 -63.95 23.92
N ILE A 45 5.09 -63.25 24.99
CA ILE A 45 5.65 -61.94 25.39
C ILE A 45 6.92 -62.24 26.19
N SER A 46 7.98 -62.67 25.51
CA SER A 46 9.26 -62.93 26.18
C SER A 46 10.48 -62.78 25.26
N LYS A 47 10.49 -61.77 24.38
CA LYS A 47 11.72 -61.24 23.71
C LYS A 47 11.41 -59.99 22.89
N MET A 48 11.33 -58.84 23.55
CA MET A 48 11.53 -57.55 22.88
C MET A 48 12.50 -56.74 23.73
N SER A 49 13.78 -56.85 23.39
CA SER A 49 14.78 -55.89 23.81
C SER A 49 14.36 -54.50 23.34
N SER A 50 14.26 -53.58 24.29
CA SER A 50 13.99 -52.16 24.08
C SER A 50 14.93 -51.58 23.03
N PRO A 51 14.47 -50.80 22.03
CA PRO A 51 15.40 -50.01 21.24
C PRO A 51 15.89 -48.89 22.16
N THR A 52 17.13 -49.02 22.64
CA THR A 52 17.85 -47.89 23.21
C THR A 52 18.07 -46.88 22.09
N VAL A 53 17.19 -45.88 22.01
CA VAL A 53 17.43 -44.70 21.19
C VAL A 53 18.69 -44.04 21.76
N SER A 54 19.80 -44.24 21.07
CA SER A 54 21.07 -43.61 21.35
C SER A 54 20.85 -42.09 21.51
N SER A 55 21.12 -41.58 22.72
CA SER A 55 20.92 -40.17 23.13
C SER A 55 21.61 -39.16 22.21
N SER A 56 22.54 -39.62 21.37
CA SER A 56 23.27 -38.81 20.40
C SER A 56 22.43 -38.37 19.19
N TRP A 57 21.41 -39.13 18.78
CA TRP A 57 20.59 -38.82 17.60
C TRP A 57 19.50 -37.79 17.92
N ALA A 58 18.81 -37.96 19.06
CA ALA A 58 17.81 -37.00 19.53
C ALA A 58 18.43 -35.62 19.81
N SER A 59 19.63 -35.57 20.38
CA SER A 59 20.35 -34.33 20.68
C SER A 59 20.78 -33.56 19.43
N ARG A 60 21.19 -34.28 18.36
CA ARG A 60 21.57 -33.65 17.08
C ARG A 60 20.37 -33.05 16.35
N CYS A 61 19.21 -33.70 16.40
CA CYS A 61 17.98 -33.17 15.82
C CYS A 61 17.46 -31.93 16.57
N VAL A 62 17.56 -31.90 17.90
CA VAL A 62 17.15 -30.75 18.71
C VAL A 62 18.07 -29.54 18.48
N VAL A 63 19.39 -29.76 18.42
CA VAL A 63 20.35 -28.68 18.12
C VAL A 63 20.15 -28.14 16.70
N LEU A 64 19.94 -29.00 15.70
CA LEU A 64 19.64 -28.57 14.33
C LEU A 64 18.32 -27.80 14.23
N ALA A 65 17.27 -28.22 14.94
CA ALA A 65 15.99 -27.52 14.99
C ALA A 65 16.08 -26.16 15.71
N LEU A 66 16.87 -26.07 16.78
CA LEU A 66 17.12 -24.80 17.48
C LEU A 66 17.96 -23.85 16.61
N CYS A 67 18.97 -24.36 15.90
CA CYS A 67 19.78 -23.57 14.98
C CYS A 67 18.97 -23.06 13.78
N THR A 68 18.06 -23.86 13.22
CA THR A 68 17.18 -23.40 12.11
C THR A 68 16.15 -22.38 12.58
N VAL A 69 15.54 -22.54 13.75
CA VAL A 69 14.66 -21.52 14.35
C VAL A 69 15.43 -20.23 14.62
N MET A 70 16.64 -20.32 15.15
CA MET A 70 17.49 -19.14 15.39
C MET A 70 17.90 -18.44 14.08
N PHE A 71 18.19 -19.20 13.01
CA PHE A 71 18.53 -18.65 11.69
C PHE A 71 17.33 -18.00 11.00
N VAL A 72 16.11 -18.53 11.20
CA VAL A 72 14.85 -17.92 10.72
C VAL A 72 14.51 -16.65 11.51
N LEU A 73 14.81 -16.61 12.81
CA LEU A 73 14.56 -15.43 13.67
C LEU A 73 15.59 -14.31 13.48
N LEU A 74 16.83 -14.63 13.08
CA LEU A 74 17.91 -13.66 12.84
C LEU A 74 18.00 -13.20 11.38
N GLY A 75 17.25 -13.83 10.48
CA GLY A 75 17.46 -13.74 9.03
C GLY A 75 16.38 -13.04 8.23
N ALA A 76 15.36 -12.42 8.83
CA ALA A 76 14.48 -11.55 8.05
C ALA A 76 15.24 -10.24 7.78
N PRO A 77 15.72 -9.99 6.54
CA PRO A 77 16.16 -8.64 6.21
C PRO A 77 14.96 -7.74 6.49
N GLY A 78 15.18 -6.60 7.14
CA GLY A 78 14.20 -5.54 7.08
C GLY A 78 14.05 -5.20 5.61
N THR A 79 13.01 -5.73 4.96
CA THR A 79 12.62 -5.18 3.67
C THR A 79 12.18 -3.77 4.04
N GLU A 80 12.88 -2.79 3.49
CA GLU A 80 12.50 -1.40 3.56
C GLU A 80 11.60 -1.13 2.37
N GLY A 81 10.45 -0.50 2.62
CA GLY A 81 9.49 -0.25 1.56
C GLY A 81 10.01 0.94 0.78
N HIS A 82 9.58 1.06 -0.46
CA HIS A 82 10.10 2.11 -1.32
C HIS A 82 8.93 2.65 -2.13
N GLY A 83 8.74 3.97 -2.08
CA GLY A 83 7.70 4.59 -2.86
C GLY A 83 7.76 6.10 -2.89
N ARG A 84 7.15 6.68 -3.92
CA ARG A 84 7.15 8.11 -4.18
C ARG A 84 5.88 8.58 -4.86
N LEU A 85 5.50 9.83 -4.57
CA LEU A 85 4.42 10.52 -5.26
C LEU A 85 4.94 11.16 -6.56
N LEU A 86 4.47 10.62 -7.70
CA LEU A 86 4.85 11.10 -9.03
C LEU A 86 3.88 12.14 -9.60
N GLU A 87 2.59 12.08 -9.23
CA GLU A 87 1.58 13.05 -9.65
C GLU A 87 0.67 13.43 -8.47
N PRO A 88 0.54 14.72 -8.10
CA PRO A 88 1.40 15.80 -8.54
C PRO A 88 2.87 15.49 -8.17
N PRO A 89 3.85 15.95 -8.96
CA PRO A 89 5.24 15.63 -8.72
C PRO A 89 5.72 16.16 -7.38
N ALA A 90 6.08 15.27 -6.46
CA ALA A 90 6.60 15.67 -5.16
C ALA A 90 8.03 16.23 -5.27
N ARG A 91 8.41 17.07 -4.31
CA ARG A 91 9.71 17.78 -4.21
C ARG A 91 10.91 16.86 -4.47
N ASN A 92 10.87 15.65 -3.93
CA ASN A 92 11.88 14.60 -4.12
C ASN A 92 11.93 14.02 -5.55
N SER A 93 10.80 13.98 -6.25
CA SER A 93 10.66 13.36 -7.58
C SER A 93 10.60 14.36 -8.74
N MET A 94 10.60 15.66 -8.48
CA MET A 94 10.49 16.71 -9.50
C MET A 94 11.53 16.57 -10.63
N TRP A 95 12.75 16.14 -10.29
CA TRP A 95 13.85 15.97 -11.25
C TRP A 95 13.56 14.88 -12.29
N ARG A 96 12.82 13.82 -11.94
CA ARG A 96 12.50 12.69 -12.83
C ARG A 96 11.68 13.12 -14.05
N ILE A 97 10.93 14.21 -13.90
CA ILE A 97 10.07 14.75 -14.93
C ILE A 97 10.55 16.15 -15.38
N SER A 98 11.87 16.39 -15.34
CA SER A 98 12.55 17.53 -15.99
C SER A 98 12.21 18.92 -15.44
N TYR A 99 11.82 19.01 -14.16
CA TYR A 99 11.88 20.29 -13.45
C TYR A 99 13.34 20.66 -13.14
N ASP A 100 13.60 21.96 -13.02
CA ASP A 100 14.91 22.51 -12.66
C ASP A 100 15.14 22.41 -11.14
N THR A 101 15.30 21.17 -10.67
CA THR A 101 15.51 20.83 -9.26
C THR A 101 16.73 19.91 -9.13
N PRO A 102 17.47 19.96 -8.00
CA PRO A 102 18.54 19.00 -7.75
C PRO A 102 18.04 17.56 -7.86
N PRO A 103 18.79 16.64 -8.49
CA PRO A 103 18.45 15.22 -8.45
C PRO A 103 18.37 14.69 -7.01
N ASN A 104 17.42 13.79 -6.77
CA ASN A 104 17.37 12.95 -5.58
C ASN A 104 17.24 11.50 -6.03
N PHE A 105 18.34 10.74 -6.03
CA PHE A 105 18.31 9.35 -6.49
C PHE A 105 17.62 8.42 -5.49
N GLU A 106 17.59 8.80 -4.21
CA GLU A 106 16.88 8.15 -3.11
C GLU A 106 15.46 8.74 -2.94
N ASP A 107 14.80 9.11 -4.05
CA ASP A 107 13.50 9.78 -3.95
C ASP A 107 12.33 8.86 -3.59
N SER A 108 12.51 7.53 -3.60
CA SER A 108 11.57 6.57 -3.04
C SER A 108 11.80 6.30 -1.54
N GLU A 109 12.81 6.95 -0.95
CA GLU A 109 13.40 6.67 0.36
C GLU A 109 13.09 7.80 1.37
N LEU A 110 11.86 8.31 1.38
CA LEU A 110 11.37 9.30 2.36
C LEU A 110 10.57 8.65 3.48
N PHE A 111 11.24 7.72 4.16
CA PHE A 111 10.69 6.77 5.13
C PHE A 111 11.00 7.17 6.60
N CYS A 112 11.03 8.47 6.88
CA CYS A 112 11.24 9.03 8.22
C CYS A 112 12.60 8.67 8.86
N GLY A 113 13.60 8.34 8.04
CA GLY A 113 14.94 7.92 8.46
C GLY A 113 15.07 6.43 8.82
N GLY A 114 14.02 5.63 8.65
CA GLY A 114 14.03 4.20 9.01
C GLY A 114 13.05 3.90 10.14
N ILE A 115 12.48 2.70 10.13
CA ILE A 115 11.56 2.28 11.20
C ILE A 115 12.19 2.37 12.59
N LYS A 116 13.48 2.01 12.71
CA LYS A 116 14.22 2.13 13.97
C LYS A 116 14.33 3.60 14.39
N VAL A 117 14.81 4.45 13.50
CA VAL A 117 15.00 5.88 13.75
C VAL A 117 13.68 6.55 14.11
N GLN A 118 12.61 6.28 13.35
CA GLN A 118 11.28 6.81 13.62
C GLN A 118 10.78 6.39 15.01
N TRP A 119 10.75 5.09 15.33
CA TRP A 119 10.03 4.60 16.51
C TRP A 119 10.87 4.50 17.77
N GLN A 120 12.14 4.11 17.67
CA GLN A 120 13.03 3.98 18.83
C GLN A 120 13.69 5.32 19.17
N ASP A 121 14.23 6.02 18.18
CA ASP A 121 15.03 7.22 18.43
C ASP A 121 14.16 8.49 18.47
N ASN A 122 13.12 8.57 17.63
CA ASN A 122 12.26 9.74 17.49
C ASN A 122 10.87 9.63 18.16
N GLY A 123 10.57 8.50 18.82
CA GLY A 123 9.30 8.30 19.54
C GLY A 123 8.07 8.24 18.62
N GLY A 124 8.23 7.66 17.43
CA GLY A 124 7.20 7.54 16.40
C GLY A 124 7.08 8.75 15.46
N ARG A 125 7.82 9.84 15.74
CA ARG A 125 7.74 11.10 14.99
C ARG A 125 8.51 11.01 13.67
N CYS A 126 8.00 11.72 12.67
CA CYS A 126 8.55 11.78 11.33
C CYS A 126 8.63 13.25 10.88
N GLY A 127 9.59 13.58 10.00
CA GLY A 127 9.61 14.88 9.33
C GLY A 127 8.33 15.11 8.52
N VAL A 128 7.98 16.39 8.33
CA VAL A 128 6.68 16.74 7.74
C VAL A 128 6.56 16.20 6.31
N CYS A 129 7.69 16.20 5.61
CA CYS A 129 7.82 15.72 4.23
C CYS A 129 8.68 14.45 4.10
N GLY A 130 8.79 13.64 5.17
CA GLY A 130 9.35 12.28 5.13
C GLY A 130 10.83 12.15 5.50
N ASP A 131 11.51 13.26 5.76
CA ASP A 131 12.87 13.28 6.31
C ASP A 131 12.90 12.73 7.76
N ASP A 132 14.09 12.34 8.24
CA ASP A 132 14.33 12.00 9.65
C ASP A 132 13.93 13.17 10.57
N TYR A 133 13.11 12.87 11.57
CA TYR A 133 12.63 13.86 12.53
C TYR A 133 13.76 14.50 13.36
N ALA A 134 14.88 13.81 13.61
CA ALA A 134 15.98 14.36 14.39
C ALA A 134 16.71 15.51 13.67
N LEU A 135 16.60 15.60 12.33
CA LEU A 135 17.23 16.66 11.56
C LEU A 135 16.61 18.04 11.87
N PRO A 136 17.41 19.11 11.92
CA PRO A 136 16.91 20.46 12.17
C PRO A 136 15.99 20.92 11.03
N ARG A 137 14.99 21.73 11.39
CA ARG A 137 14.11 22.37 10.41
C ARG A 137 14.74 23.65 9.82
N PRO A 138 14.47 23.98 8.54
CA PRO A 138 13.74 23.15 7.59
C PRO A 138 14.59 21.95 7.14
N ARG A 139 13.99 20.76 7.07
CA ARG A 139 14.65 19.56 6.55
C ARG A 139 14.75 19.63 5.02
N ARG A 140 15.50 18.72 4.38
CA ARG A 140 15.82 18.79 2.94
C ARG A 140 14.59 18.95 2.05
N HIS A 141 13.46 18.33 2.43
CA HIS A 141 12.22 18.33 1.65
C HIS A 141 11.14 19.28 2.21
N GLU A 142 11.44 20.03 3.27
CA GLU A 142 10.54 21.03 3.85
C GLU A 142 10.78 22.41 3.22
N THR A 143 9.77 23.28 3.33
CA THR A 143 9.85 24.68 2.84
C THR A 143 11.11 25.39 3.32
N GLY A 144 11.81 26.04 2.39
CA GLY A 144 13.00 26.83 2.68
C GLY A 144 14.32 26.06 2.55
N ASN A 145 14.30 24.79 2.11
CA ASN A 145 15.51 23.99 1.89
C ASN A 145 15.60 23.38 0.48
N THR A 146 16.60 22.54 0.25
CA THR A 146 17.10 22.04 -1.04
C THR A 146 16.03 21.64 -2.05
N TYR A 147 15.03 20.85 -1.65
CA TYR A 147 14.03 20.30 -2.57
C TYR A 147 12.72 21.11 -2.63
N ALA A 148 12.49 22.04 -1.71
CA ALA A 148 11.37 22.98 -1.75
C ALA A 148 11.73 24.21 -2.61
N ARG A 149 11.62 24.06 -3.94
CA ARG A 149 12.11 25.05 -4.92
C ARG A 149 11.14 26.20 -5.23
N ASN A 150 10.07 26.35 -4.46
CA ASN A 150 9.02 27.36 -4.69
C ASN A 150 8.39 27.29 -6.08
N ILE A 151 8.14 26.08 -6.56
CA ILE A 151 7.56 25.82 -7.87
C ILE A 151 6.18 25.18 -7.68
N THR A 152 5.13 25.86 -8.11
CA THR A 152 3.80 25.27 -8.21
C THR A 152 3.80 24.23 -9.34
N VAL A 153 3.78 22.94 -8.99
CA VAL A 153 3.83 21.84 -9.97
C VAL A 153 2.48 21.62 -10.63
N ARG A 154 1.38 21.84 -9.91
CA ARG A 154 0.01 21.70 -10.44
C ARG A 154 -0.92 22.79 -9.95
N ARG A 155 -1.88 23.14 -10.81
CA ARG A 155 -2.94 24.10 -10.54
C ARG A 155 -4.30 23.43 -10.74
N TYR A 156 -5.17 23.51 -9.73
CA TYR A 156 -6.48 22.86 -9.71
C TYR A 156 -7.61 23.87 -9.44
N ALA A 157 -8.84 23.50 -9.77
CA ALA A 157 -10.04 24.21 -9.36
C ALA A 157 -10.52 23.70 -7.98
N PRO A 158 -11.16 24.55 -7.15
CA PRO A 158 -11.81 24.08 -5.92
C PRO A 158 -12.86 22.99 -6.21
N GLY A 159 -12.97 22.00 -5.32
CA GLY A 159 -13.89 20.87 -5.49
C GLY A 159 -13.50 19.85 -6.57
N GLN A 160 -12.43 20.10 -7.34
CA GLN A 160 -12.01 19.24 -8.44
C GLN A 160 -11.65 17.82 -7.96
N LEU A 161 -12.07 16.83 -8.75
CA LEU A 161 -11.53 15.47 -8.67
C LEU A 161 -10.17 15.44 -9.37
N ILE A 162 -9.13 15.07 -8.64
CA ILE A 162 -7.77 15.01 -9.16
C ILE A 162 -7.25 13.58 -9.06
N ASP A 163 -6.46 13.19 -10.05
CA ASP A 163 -5.79 11.90 -10.07
C ASP A 163 -4.38 12.07 -9.50
N LEU A 164 -4.05 11.24 -8.52
CA LEU A 164 -2.76 11.12 -7.89
C LEU A 164 -2.10 9.82 -8.36
N VAL A 165 -0.80 9.86 -8.61
CA VAL A 165 -0.02 8.67 -9.01
C VAL A 165 1.10 8.46 -8.01
N VAL A 166 1.04 7.32 -7.32
CA VAL A 166 2.07 6.84 -6.41
C VAL A 166 2.78 5.66 -7.07
N ASP A 167 4.10 5.74 -7.17
CA ASP A 167 4.95 4.64 -7.59
C ASP A 167 5.46 3.90 -6.36
N VAL A 168 5.12 2.61 -6.25
CA VAL A 168 5.55 1.74 -5.15
C VAL A 168 6.55 0.73 -5.69
N GLU A 169 7.82 0.92 -5.37
CA GLU A 169 8.90 0.01 -5.79
C GLU A 169 8.89 -1.29 -4.97
N THR A 170 8.63 -1.18 -3.66
CA THR A 170 8.55 -2.33 -2.75
C THR A 170 7.34 -2.17 -1.84
N ASN A 171 6.30 -2.98 -2.10
CA ASN A 171 4.99 -2.81 -1.47
C ASN A 171 4.85 -3.54 -0.13
N HIS A 172 4.71 -2.76 0.94
CA HIS A 172 4.52 -3.23 2.31
C HIS A 172 3.08 -3.15 2.83
N LEU A 173 2.10 -3.22 1.92
CA LEU A 173 0.67 -3.14 2.23
C LEU A 173 0.32 -1.85 2.98
N GLY A 174 -0.72 -1.87 3.80
CA GLY A 174 -1.19 -0.72 4.56
C GLY A 174 -2.11 0.18 3.76
N HIS A 175 -1.97 1.48 3.94
CA HIS A 175 -2.86 2.47 3.32
C HIS A 175 -2.17 3.80 3.04
N PHE A 176 -2.67 4.48 2.01
CA PHE A 176 -2.32 5.86 1.71
C PHE A 176 -3.34 6.83 2.30
N GLU A 177 -2.86 7.98 2.75
CA GLU A 177 -3.63 9.15 3.10
C GLU A 177 -3.07 10.34 2.32
N PHE A 178 -3.95 11.30 2.03
CA PHE A 178 -3.60 12.52 1.34
C PHE A 178 -4.16 13.71 2.10
N ALA A 179 -3.38 14.79 2.21
CA ALA A 179 -3.79 15.98 2.92
C ALA A 179 -3.22 17.24 2.25
N LEU A 180 -3.84 18.39 2.53
CA LEU A 180 -3.35 19.69 2.11
C LEU A 180 -2.84 20.50 3.30
N CYS A 181 -1.88 21.37 3.05
CA CYS A 181 -1.54 22.48 3.94
C CYS A 181 -1.62 23.79 3.16
N PRO A 182 -2.68 24.61 3.35
CA PRO A 182 -2.86 25.88 2.66
C PRO A 182 -2.02 26.99 3.33
N ARG A 183 -0.76 27.10 2.93
CA ARG A 183 0.13 28.17 3.41
C ARG A 183 -0.23 29.53 2.82
N SER A 184 0.15 30.59 3.51
CA SER A 184 -0.02 31.98 3.12
C SER A 184 1.11 32.53 2.25
N SER A 185 2.31 31.93 2.28
CA SER A 185 3.43 32.32 1.43
C SER A 185 4.40 31.16 1.16
N TRP A 186 5.42 31.41 0.32
CA TRP A 186 6.50 30.45 0.07
C TRP A 186 7.46 30.28 1.25
N GLU A 187 7.47 31.23 2.19
CA GLU A 187 8.34 31.26 3.36
C GLU A 187 7.70 30.63 4.59
N GLU A 188 6.37 30.52 4.62
CA GLU A 188 5.67 29.83 5.71
C GLU A 188 5.97 28.33 5.67
N ALA A 189 6.34 27.74 6.81
CA ALA A 189 6.63 26.32 6.89
C ALA A 189 5.34 25.50 7.07
N GLU A 190 5.17 24.44 6.28
CA GLU A 190 4.13 23.44 6.53
C GLU A 190 4.33 22.73 7.88
N THR A 191 3.24 22.36 8.54
CA THR A 191 3.25 21.66 9.84
C THR A 191 2.32 20.44 9.83
N GLU A 192 2.48 19.53 10.80
CA GLU A 192 1.57 18.39 10.95
C GLU A 192 0.13 18.86 11.17
N GLU A 193 -0.06 19.86 12.04
CA GLU A 193 -1.37 20.39 12.41
C GLU A 193 -2.10 20.96 11.17
N CYS A 194 -1.36 21.59 10.27
CA CYS A 194 -1.88 22.12 9.02
C CYS A 194 -2.46 21.00 8.13
N PHE A 195 -1.74 19.88 8.02
CA PHE A 195 -2.20 18.72 7.25
C PHE A 195 -3.37 18.00 7.93
N ASP A 196 -3.33 17.85 9.25
CA ASP A 196 -4.37 17.17 10.02
C ASP A 196 -5.72 17.88 9.94
N MET A 197 -5.72 19.21 9.73
CA MET A 197 -6.94 19.99 9.50
C MET A 197 -7.56 19.81 8.11
N HIS A 198 -6.81 19.32 7.11
CA HIS A 198 -7.28 19.26 5.72
C HIS A 198 -7.00 17.90 5.03
N PRO A 199 -7.48 16.77 5.59
CA PRO A 199 -7.41 15.48 4.91
C PRO A 199 -8.30 15.48 3.65
N LEU A 200 -7.85 14.78 2.62
CA LEU A 200 -8.59 14.64 1.36
C LEU A 200 -9.40 13.35 1.33
N THR A 201 -10.60 13.44 0.78
CA THR A 201 -11.47 12.28 0.57
C THR A 201 -11.00 11.49 -0.65
N VAL A 202 -10.74 10.21 -0.46
CA VAL A 202 -10.48 9.23 -1.51
C VAL A 202 -11.81 8.82 -2.15
N VAL A 203 -11.91 8.98 -3.47
CA VAL A 203 -13.11 8.62 -4.23
C VAL A 203 -12.98 7.23 -4.83
N THR A 204 -11.84 6.94 -5.45
CA THR A 204 -11.54 5.62 -6.02
C THR A 204 -10.04 5.45 -6.18
N GLY A 205 -9.59 4.23 -6.46
CA GLY A 205 -8.22 4.01 -6.89
C GLY A 205 -7.94 2.60 -7.37
N THR A 206 -6.94 2.46 -8.21
CA THR A 206 -6.52 1.22 -8.86
C THR A 206 -5.03 0.98 -8.69
N GLY A 207 -4.66 -0.25 -8.39
CA GLY A 207 -3.26 -0.67 -8.40
C GLY A 207 -2.74 -1.12 -9.77
N PRO A 208 -1.48 -1.59 -9.84
CA PRO A 208 -0.75 -1.94 -11.07
C PRO A 208 -1.48 -2.95 -11.98
N ASN A 209 -2.27 -3.85 -11.39
CA ASN A 209 -3.05 -4.87 -12.12
C ASN A 209 -4.52 -4.46 -12.35
N ARG A 210 -4.82 -3.16 -12.33
CA ARG A 210 -6.19 -2.57 -12.38
C ARG A 210 -7.15 -3.13 -11.33
N LYS A 211 -6.62 -3.82 -10.31
CA LYS A 211 -7.40 -4.26 -9.17
C LYS A 211 -7.82 -3.01 -8.41
N LYS A 212 -9.14 -2.83 -8.29
CA LYS A 212 -9.73 -1.77 -7.50
C LYS A 212 -9.50 -2.08 -6.02
N SER A 213 -9.25 -1.04 -5.23
CA SER A 213 -9.41 -1.17 -3.79
C SER A 213 -10.88 -1.51 -3.51
N HIS A 214 -11.14 -2.62 -2.84
CA HIS A 214 -12.44 -2.82 -2.22
C HIS A 214 -12.50 -1.81 -1.09
N PHE A 215 -13.34 -0.79 -1.22
CA PHE A 215 -13.68 0.10 -0.12
C PHE A 215 -14.35 -0.77 0.94
N TYR A 216 -13.55 -1.31 1.87
CA TYR A 216 -14.09 -2.07 2.99
C TYR A 216 -14.96 -1.11 3.78
N THR A 217 -16.16 -1.56 4.16
CA THR A 217 -17.20 -0.77 4.85
C THR A 217 -16.77 -0.19 6.21
N ARG A 218 -15.50 -0.37 6.61
CA ARG A 218 -14.93 0.08 7.88
C ARG A 218 -13.76 1.06 7.75
N GLU A 219 -13.20 1.26 6.55
CA GLU A 219 -12.11 2.23 6.39
C GLU A 219 -12.68 3.65 6.32
N PRO A 220 -12.03 4.66 6.93
CA PRO A 220 -12.45 6.04 6.77
C PRO A 220 -12.28 6.47 5.31
N PRO A 221 -13.11 7.41 4.81
CA PRO A 221 -13.08 7.86 3.42
C PRO A 221 -11.79 8.59 3.03
N THR A 222 -10.93 8.91 4.00
CA THR A 222 -9.62 9.55 3.80
C THR A 222 -8.49 8.56 3.54
N ARG A 223 -8.76 7.24 3.60
CA ARG A 223 -7.76 6.19 3.41
C ARG A 223 -7.97 5.38 2.14
N TYR A 224 -6.89 5.21 1.39
CA TYR A 224 -6.81 4.25 0.30
C TYR A 224 -6.03 3.02 0.76
N ARG A 225 -6.73 1.91 1.04
CA ARG A 225 -6.09 0.64 1.39
C ARG A 225 -5.52 -0.03 0.14
N LEU A 226 -4.25 -0.46 0.20
CA LEU A 226 -3.61 -1.13 -0.92
C LEU A 226 -4.27 -2.51 -1.16
N PRO A 227 -4.84 -2.77 -2.35
CA PRO A 227 -5.57 -4.00 -2.63
C PRO A 227 -4.70 -5.26 -2.74
N THR A 228 -3.40 -5.10 -2.97
CA THR A 228 -2.44 -6.18 -3.21
C THR A 228 -1.05 -5.78 -2.76
N ALA A 229 -0.17 -6.76 -2.53
CA ALA A 229 1.28 -6.57 -2.35
C ALA A 229 2.03 -6.37 -3.69
N ALA A 230 1.37 -5.82 -4.71
CA ALA A 230 1.95 -5.66 -6.04
C ALA A 230 2.76 -4.37 -6.12
N ASN A 231 3.92 -4.40 -6.74
CA ASN A 231 4.72 -3.20 -6.99
C ASN A 231 4.24 -2.50 -8.27
N GLY A 232 4.49 -1.20 -8.37
CA GLY A 232 4.23 -0.36 -9.53
C GLY A 232 3.31 0.82 -9.22
N LEU A 233 2.64 1.32 -10.27
CA LEU A 233 1.83 2.51 -10.19
C LEU A 233 0.44 2.25 -9.57
N TYR A 234 0.15 3.04 -8.55
CA TYR A 234 -1.18 3.19 -7.96
C TYR A 234 -1.75 4.53 -8.39
N MET A 235 -2.93 4.50 -8.99
CA MET A 235 -3.68 5.69 -9.42
C MET A 235 -4.84 5.89 -8.46
N ILE A 236 -4.86 7.00 -7.74
CA ILE A 236 -5.86 7.31 -6.72
C ILE A 236 -6.55 8.62 -7.09
N GLN A 237 -7.87 8.61 -7.14
CA GLN A 237 -8.66 9.82 -7.32
C GLN A 237 -9.11 10.35 -5.97
N VAL A 238 -8.81 11.62 -5.71
CA VAL A 238 -9.25 12.33 -4.50
C VAL A 238 -10.08 13.55 -4.85
N ARG A 239 -10.91 14.01 -3.92
CA ARG A 239 -11.69 15.25 -4.04
C ARG A 239 -11.01 16.38 -3.26
N LEU A 240 -10.70 17.48 -3.95
CA LEU A 240 -10.26 18.71 -3.30
C LEU A 240 -11.42 19.40 -2.57
N PRO A 241 -11.17 20.18 -1.51
CA PRO A 241 -12.24 20.88 -0.80
C PRO A 241 -12.89 21.96 -1.68
N GLU A 242 -14.23 22.07 -1.65
CA GLU A 242 -15.00 22.98 -2.51
C GLU A 242 -14.78 24.46 -2.19
N ARG A 243 -14.47 24.77 -0.92
CA ARG A 243 -14.35 26.14 -0.41
C ARG A 243 -12.92 26.54 -0.06
N LEU A 244 -11.94 25.73 -0.44
CA LEU A 244 -10.53 26.00 -0.19
C LEU A 244 -9.86 26.54 -1.45
N THR A 245 -9.22 27.69 -1.33
CA THR A 245 -8.34 28.27 -2.34
C THR A 245 -6.99 28.56 -1.71
N CYS A 246 -5.91 28.33 -2.44
CA CYS A 246 -4.55 28.54 -1.97
C CYS A 246 -3.59 28.68 -3.15
N GLU A 247 -2.68 29.66 -3.10
CA GLU A 247 -1.62 29.80 -4.10
C GLU A 247 -0.37 28.99 -3.74
N TYR A 248 -0.17 28.68 -2.46
CA TYR A 248 1.05 28.06 -1.90
C TYR A 248 0.75 26.75 -1.16
N CYS A 249 -0.28 26.01 -1.60
CA CYS A 249 -0.65 24.75 -0.98
C CYS A 249 0.48 23.72 -1.07
N VAL A 250 0.66 22.96 -0.01
CA VAL A 250 1.44 21.72 -0.05
C VAL A 250 0.47 20.55 0.00
N LEU A 251 0.55 19.64 -0.97
CA LEU A 251 -0.13 18.34 -0.92
C LEU A 251 0.84 17.31 -0.35
N ARG A 252 0.41 16.58 0.68
CA ARG A 252 1.18 15.48 1.27
C ARG A 252 0.56 14.14 0.93
N TRP A 253 1.38 13.25 0.38
CA TRP A 253 1.12 11.82 0.43
C TRP A 253 1.71 11.26 1.72
N HIS A 254 0.93 10.46 2.44
CA HIS A 254 1.35 9.74 3.63
C HIS A 254 1.05 8.25 3.42
N TRP A 255 2.04 7.40 3.58
CA TRP A 255 1.87 5.95 3.54
C TRP A 255 2.29 5.35 4.87
N ARG A 256 1.33 4.72 5.55
CA ARG A 256 1.64 3.85 6.68
C ARG A 256 1.63 2.40 6.18
N SER A 257 2.77 1.74 6.25
CA SER A 257 2.89 0.33 5.86
C SER A 257 2.13 -0.60 6.84
N ALA A 258 2.06 -1.89 6.50
CA ALA A 258 1.41 -2.89 7.34
C ALA A 258 2.06 -4.29 7.26
N ASN A 259 3.38 -4.35 7.06
CA ASN A 259 4.12 -5.61 6.96
C ASN A 259 4.73 -6.08 8.29
N ASN A 260 4.75 -5.26 9.34
CA ASN A 260 5.29 -5.67 10.64
C ASN A 260 4.21 -6.26 11.54
N TRP A 261 4.61 -7.21 12.38
CA TRP A 261 3.78 -7.79 13.42
C TRP A 261 3.95 -7.01 14.73
N GLY A 262 2.84 -6.60 15.35
CA GLY A 262 2.90 -5.80 16.57
C GLY A 262 1.63 -5.88 17.41
N ASP A 263 1.63 -5.15 18.53
CA ASP A 263 0.48 -5.06 19.44
C ASP A 263 -0.64 -4.20 18.82
N CYS A 264 -1.85 -4.74 18.78
CA CYS A 264 -3.03 -4.06 18.28
C CYS A 264 -3.73 -3.19 19.35
N GLY A 265 -3.22 -3.13 20.58
CA GLY A 265 -3.75 -2.33 21.69
C GLY A 265 -5.00 -2.91 22.35
N ASN A 266 -5.39 -4.12 21.97
CA ASN A 266 -6.56 -4.84 22.49
C ASN A 266 -6.19 -6.21 23.08
N GLY A 267 -4.94 -6.36 23.51
CA GLY A 267 -4.38 -7.61 24.03
C GLY A 267 -4.11 -8.66 22.95
N LYS A 268 -4.25 -8.32 21.66
CA LYS A 268 -3.92 -9.19 20.53
C LYS A 268 -2.72 -8.65 19.78
N MET A 269 -1.95 -9.56 19.21
CA MET A 269 -0.90 -9.25 18.26
C MET A 269 -1.39 -9.51 16.84
N GLY A 270 -0.88 -8.76 15.87
CA GLY A 270 -1.28 -8.94 14.48
C GLY A 270 -0.38 -8.24 13.48
N LEU A 271 -0.51 -8.66 12.22
CA LEU A 271 0.14 -8.01 11.08
C LEU A 271 -0.46 -6.61 10.85
N GLY A 272 0.39 -5.61 10.68
CA GLY A 272 0.02 -4.19 10.50
C GLY A 272 -0.27 -3.43 11.80
N CYS A 273 -0.26 -4.12 12.94
CA CYS A 273 -0.41 -3.53 14.28
C CYS A 273 0.93 -3.03 14.83
N GLY A 274 0.87 -2.17 15.85
CA GLY A 274 2.06 -1.55 16.44
C GLY A 274 2.82 -0.61 15.48
N PRO A 275 4.12 -0.37 15.75
CA PRO A 275 5.01 0.41 14.89
C PRO A 275 5.06 -0.11 13.45
N GLN A 276 4.90 0.79 12.48
CA GLN A 276 5.01 0.49 11.06
C GLN A 276 5.87 1.55 10.37
N GLU A 277 6.48 1.19 9.26
CA GLU A 277 7.23 2.15 8.45
C GLU A 277 6.28 3.20 7.88
N THR A 278 6.74 4.44 7.81
CA THR A 278 5.96 5.59 7.36
C THR A 278 6.71 6.30 6.25
N TYR A 279 6.02 6.62 5.15
CA TYR A 279 6.58 7.41 4.05
C TYR A 279 5.77 8.68 3.89
N ARG A 280 6.46 9.78 3.61
CA ARG A 280 5.79 11.05 3.31
C ARG A 280 6.46 11.76 2.17
N ASN A 281 5.69 12.32 1.26
CA ASN A 281 6.18 13.19 0.20
C ASN A 281 5.31 14.44 0.13
N CYS A 282 5.93 15.59 -0.18
CA CYS A 282 5.26 16.88 -0.31
C CYS A 282 5.35 17.40 -1.75
N ALA A 283 4.25 17.91 -2.29
CA ALA A 283 4.18 18.53 -3.62
C ALA A 283 3.54 19.92 -3.52
N ASP A 284 4.16 20.93 -4.12
CA ASP A 284 3.65 22.32 -4.08
C ASP A 284 2.61 22.56 -5.20
N VAL A 285 1.36 22.83 -4.82
CA VAL A 285 0.21 22.97 -5.73
C VAL A 285 -0.55 24.27 -5.46
N ALA A 286 -1.42 24.67 -6.39
CA ALA A 286 -2.35 25.77 -6.18
C ALA A 286 -3.78 25.36 -6.48
N ILE A 287 -4.74 25.93 -5.75
CA ILE A 287 -6.17 25.69 -5.90
C ILE A 287 -6.87 27.04 -6.01
N GLY A 288 -7.58 27.30 -7.11
CA GLY A 288 -8.21 28.60 -7.33
C GLY A 288 -9.11 28.70 -8.56
N ASN A 289 -10.12 29.56 -8.46
CA ASN A 289 -11.18 29.69 -9.47
C ASN A 289 -10.69 30.20 -10.84
N ARG A 290 -9.58 30.96 -10.87
CA ARG A 290 -9.03 31.52 -12.12
C ARG A 290 -8.28 30.51 -12.99
N ILE A 291 -7.99 29.32 -12.45
CA ILE A 291 -7.19 28.29 -13.13
C ILE A 291 -8.02 27.56 -14.20
N GLY A 292 -9.34 27.46 -14.02
CA GLY A 292 -10.26 26.81 -14.97
C GLY A 292 -10.35 27.49 -16.35
N LEU A 293 -9.90 28.75 -16.49
CA LEU A 293 -9.99 29.50 -17.74
C LEU A 293 -8.90 29.15 -18.77
N ARG A 294 -7.76 28.59 -18.35
CA ARG A 294 -6.66 28.17 -19.25
C ARG A 294 -6.58 26.66 -19.49
N GLY A 295 -7.48 25.89 -18.87
CA GLY A 295 -7.42 24.44 -18.81
C GLY A 295 -6.25 23.92 -17.95
N PRO A 296 -6.33 22.68 -17.45
CA PRO A 296 -5.29 22.10 -16.58
C PRO A 296 -3.90 22.10 -17.22
N LEU A 297 -3.82 21.86 -18.53
CA LEU A 297 -2.55 21.73 -19.26
C LEU A 297 -1.83 23.07 -19.49
N GLY A 298 -2.56 24.19 -19.58
CA GLY A 298 -1.98 25.51 -19.86
C GLY A 298 -1.51 26.28 -18.62
N ALA A 299 -1.85 25.79 -17.43
CA ALA A 299 -1.55 26.44 -16.15
C ALA A 299 -0.44 25.75 -15.35
N ASN A 300 -0.09 24.51 -15.71
CA ASN A 300 0.96 23.75 -15.05
C ASN A 300 2.34 24.15 -15.58
N ALA A 301 3.33 24.27 -14.68
CA ALA A 301 4.70 24.45 -15.08
C ALA A 301 5.12 23.29 -16.00
N VAL A 302 5.45 23.60 -17.26
CA VAL A 302 5.92 22.61 -18.22
C VAL A 302 7.40 22.37 -17.93
N PRO A 303 7.85 21.10 -17.86
CA PRO A 303 9.27 20.80 -17.70
C PRO A 303 10.10 21.51 -18.78
N LYS A 304 11.31 21.97 -18.43
CA LYS A 304 12.21 22.54 -19.43
C LYS A 304 12.47 21.44 -20.46
N ARG A 305 12.07 21.63 -21.73
CA ARG A 305 12.53 20.76 -22.82
C ARG A 305 14.05 20.84 -22.83
N PHE A 306 14.73 19.73 -22.59
CA PHE A 306 16.16 19.63 -22.87
C PHE A 306 16.37 19.99 -24.34
N ARG A 307 16.93 21.18 -24.60
CA ARG A 307 17.55 21.44 -25.89
C ARG A 307 18.74 20.50 -25.96
N ALA A 308 18.67 19.48 -26.81
CA ALA A 308 19.82 18.66 -27.12
C ALA A 308 20.99 19.60 -27.43
N THR A 309 21.97 19.63 -26.54
CA THR A 309 23.23 20.33 -26.79
C THR A 309 23.82 19.70 -28.05
N LYS A 310 24.09 20.53 -29.06
CA LYS A 310 24.75 20.09 -30.30
C LYS A 310 25.93 19.19 -29.94
N PRO A 311 26.13 18.07 -30.64
CA PRO A 311 27.24 17.17 -30.34
C PRO A 311 28.55 17.97 -30.37
N MET A 312 29.31 17.90 -29.28
CA MET A 312 30.65 18.47 -29.22
C MET A 312 31.45 17.89 -30.39
N LYS A 313 31.95 18.77 -31.27
CA LYS A 313 32.92 18.38 -32.29
C LYS A 313 34.19 17.95 -31.58
N VAL A 314 34.37 16.65 -31.41
CA VAL A 314 35.64 16.05 -31.02
C VAL A 314 36.68 16.47 -32.06
N HIS A 315 37.59 17.37 -31.69
CA HIS A 315 38.78 17.60 -32.48
C HIS A 315 39.68 16.39 -32.28
N ARG A 316 39.88 15.61 -33.35
CA ARG A 316 40.97 14.64 -33.40
C ARG A 316 42.28 15.41 -33.26
N ILE A 317 43.03 15.09 -32.22
CA ILE A 317 44.46 15.38 -32.10
C ILE A 317 45.19 14.30 -32.92
#